data_AF-A0A1G8QXW5-F1
#
_entry.id   AF-A0A1G8QXW5-F1
#
_cell.length_a   1.000
_cell.length_b   1.000
_cell.length_c   1.000
_cell.angle_alpha   90.00
_cell.angle_beta   90.00
_cell.angle_gamma   90.00
#
_symmetry.space_group_name_H-M   'P 1'
#
loop_
_entity.id
_entity.type
_entity.pdbx_description
1 polymer ?
#
loop_
_entity_poly.entity_id
_entity_poly.type
_entity_poly.pdbx_seq_one_letter_code
_entity_poly.pdbx_strand_id
1 'polypeptide(L)'
;MRYKKTITFSLLLGTVVMLSAFMPQQEPKQEPKATNLKVLPKNISHDDLDKVMDGFKLALGVKCNYCHAPRKDNPKKLDFASDENPKKEVARNMMRMTNKVNKKYFHEKDKEGKLTNISCASCHNGKEEPVTIKI
;
A
#
# COMPACT_ATOMS: atom_id res chain seq x y z
N MET A 1 -22.79 -49.41 -33.44
CA MET A 1 -22.94 -48.58 -32.21
C MET A 1 -21.68 -47.78 -31.82
N ARG A 2 -20.45 -48.25 -32.09
CA ARG A 2 -19.21 -47.52 -31.78
C ARG A 2 -19.03 -46.18 -32.53
N TYR A 3 -19.40 -46.12 -33.80
CA TYR A 3 -19.25 -44.93 -34.66
C TYR A 3 -20.15 -43.73 -34.24
N LYS A 4 -21.36 -44.00 -33.73
CA LYS A 4 -22.25 -42.95 -33.21
C LYS A 4 -21.69 -42.32 -31.93
N LYS A 5 -21.06 -43.12 -31.05
CA LYS A 5 -20.41 -42.65 -29.81
C LYS A 5 -19.18 -41.79 -30.09
N THR A 6 -18.39 -42.12 -31.11
CA THR A 6 -17.21 -41.31 -31.49
C THR A 6 -17.61 -39.99 -32.13
N ILE A 7 -18.66 -39.95 -32.96
CA ILE A 7 -19.19 -38.69 -33.53
C ILE A 7 -19.73 -37.78 -32.43
N THR A 8 -20.52 -38.32 -31.50
CA THR A 8 -21.05 -37.51 -30.39
C THR A 8 -19.94 -36.97 -29.50
N PHE A 9 -18.86 -37.73 -29.29
CA PHE A 9 -17.72 -37.28 -28.50
C PHE A 9 -16.94 -36.17 -29.21
N SER A 10 -16.73 -36.29 -30.53
CA SER A 10 -16.07 -35.24 -31.33
C SER A 10 -16.92 -33.96 -31.41
N LEU A 11 -18.25 -34.08 -31.47
CA LEU A 11 -19.16 -32.92 -31.48
C LEU A 11 -19.18 -32.19 -30.12
N LEU A 12 -19.16 -32.95 -29.02
CA LEU A 12 -19.03 -32.41 -27.67
C LEU A 12 -17.67 -31.75 -27.44
N LEU A 13 -16.59 -32.32 -27.95
CA LEU A 13 -15.27 -31.72 -27.82
C LEU A 13 -15.13 -30.43 -28.66
N GLY A 14 -15.71 -30.41 -29.87
CA GLY A 14 -15.72 -29.23 -30.73
C GLY A 14 -16.53 -28.06 -30.15
N THR A 15 -17.61 -28.34 -29.43
CA THR A 15 -18.42 -27.29 -28.76
C THR A 15 -17.69 -26.69 -27.57
N VAL A 16 -16.98 -27.47 -26.76
CA VAL A 16 -16.19 -26.94 -25.61
C VAL A 16 -15.06 -26.02 -26.07
N VAL A 17 -14.37 -26.34 -27.17
CA VAL A 17 -13.32 -25.49 -27.74
C VAL A 17 -13.89 -24.17 -28.28
N MET A 18 -15.05 -24.22 -28.96
CA MET A 18 -15.72 -23.02 -29.48
C MET A 18 -16.19 -22.07 -28.36
N LEU A 19 -16.63 -22.58 -27.20
CA LEU A 19 -17.02 -21.73 -26.07
C LEU A 19 -15.83 -21.02 -25.40
N SER A 20 -14.63 -21.60 -25.43
CA SER A 20 -13.45 -21.00 -24.80
C SER A 20 -12.95 -19.73 -25.50
N ALA A 21 -13.23 -19.58 -26.81
CA ALA A 21 -12.87 -18.41 -27.60
C ALA A 21 -13.70 -17.15 -27.28
N PHE A 22 -14.80 -17.30 -26.53
CA PHE A 22 -15.67 -16.19 -26.10
C PHE A 22 -15.50 -15.84 -24.62
N MET A 23 -14.50 -16.39 -23.92
CA MET A 23 -14.19 -15.92 -22.57
C MET A 23 -13.62 -14.50 -22.68
N PRO A 24 -14.26 -13.48 -22.07
CA PRO A 24 -13.70 -12.14 -22.05
C PRO A 24 -12.35 -12.19 -21.34
N GLN A 25 -11.29 -11.87 -22.09
CA GLN A 25 -9.97 -11.65 -21.52
C GLN A 25 -10.11 -10.49 -20.53
N GLN A 26 -10.07 -10.79 -19.23
CA GLN A 26 -10.02 -9.75 -18.20
C GLN A 26 -8.73 -8.97 -18.42
N GLU A 27 -8.83 -7.81 -19.05
CA GLU A 27 -7.74 -6.85 -19.04
C GLU A 27 -7.37 -6.58 -17.58
N PRO A 28 -6.06 -6.60 -17.24
CA PRO A 28 -5.63 -6.31 -15.88
C PRO A 28 -6.15 -4.92 -15.51
N LYS A 29 -7.13 -4.89 -14.61
CA LYS A 29 -7.77 -3.67 -14.14
C LYS A 29 -6.67 -2.78 -13.57
N GLN A 30 -6.33 -1.72 -14.30
CA GLN A 30 -5.20 -0.87 -13.95
C GLN A 30 -5.49 -0.24 -12.59
N GLU A 31 -4.80 -0.70 -11.55
CA GLU A 31 -5.03 -0.19 -10.20
C GLU A 31 -4.75 1.32 -10.17
N PRO A 32 -5.62 2.11 -9.52
CA PRO A 32 -5.44 3.55 -9.48
C PRO A 32 -4.09 3.88 -8.82
N LYS A 33 -3.19 4.46 -9.61
CA LYS A 33 -1.86 4.86 -9.12
C LYS A 33 -2.01 5.96 -8.08
N ALA A 34 -1.30 5.82 -6.96
CA ALA A 34 -1.23 6.87 -5.96
C ALA A 34 -0.63 8.15 -6.55
N THR A 35 -1.23 9.29 -6.21
CA THR A 35 -0.79 10.62 -6.65
C THR A 35 -0.32 11.44 -5.45
N ASN A 36 0.43 12.52 -5.71
CA ASN A 36 0.97 13.42 -4.68
C ASN A 36 1.92 12.76 -3.64
N LEU A 37 2.72 11.79 -4.09
CA LEU A 37 3.85 11.25 -3.32
C LEU A 37 5.04 12.22 -3.36
N LYS A 38 5.41 12.79 -2.20
CA LYS A 38 6.51 13.78 -2.07
C LYS A 38 7.77 13.24 -1.36
N VAL A 39 7.66 12.08 -0.71
CA VAL A 39 8.76 11.45 0.07
C VAL A 39 8.96 10.00 -0.36
N LEU A 40 7.88 9.23 -0.47
CA LEU A 40 7.93 7.86 -0.99
C LEU A 40 8.24 7.82 -2.49
N PRO A 41 8.83 6.73 -3.01
CA PRO A 41 9.06 6.54 -4.43
C PRO A 41 7.78 6.67 -5.25
N LYS A 42 7.84 7.37 -6.38
CA LYS A 42 6.67 7.54 -7.27
C LYS A 42 6.24 6.25 -7.97
N ASN A 43 7.12 5.25 -8.00
CA ASN A 43 6.91 3.94 -8.62
C ASN A 43 6.68 2.82 -7.58
N ILE A 44 6.39 3.16 -6.33
CA ILE A 44 6.00 2.18 -5.31
C ILE A 44 4.77 1.39 -5.77
N SER A 45 4.72 0.09 -5.49
CA SER A 45 3.55 -0.74 -5.75
C SER A 45 2.38 -0.33 -4.84
N HIS A 46 1.15 -0.68 -5.21
CA HIS A 46 -0.01 -0.43 -4.36
C HIS A 46 0.14 -1.13 -3.01
N ASP A 47 0.46 -2.43 -3.04
CA ASP A 47 0.64 -3.25 -1.84
C ASP A 47 1.73 -2.71 -0.90
N ASP A 48 2.86 -2.26 -1.43
CA ASP A 48 3.94 -1.73 -0.59
C ASP A 48 3.59 -0.35 -0.03
N LEU A 49 2.83 0.46 -0.77
CA LEU A 49 2.30 1.71 -0.26
C LEU A 49 1.32 1.46 0.90
N ASP A 50 0.41 0.50 0.74
CA ASP A 50 -0.55 0.12 1.78
C ASP A 50 0.16 -0.40 3.04
N LYS A 51 1.17 -1.26 2.89
CA LYS A 51 2.00 -1.73 4.03
C LYS A 51 2.67 -0.57 4.77
N VAL A 52 3.17 0.44 4.04
CA VAL A 52 3.77 1.62 4.67
C VAL A 52 2.72 2.42 5.46
N MET A 53 1.53 2.62 4.90
CA MET A 53 0.44 3.34 5.57
C MET A 53 -0.10 2.56 6.78
N ASP A 54 -0.18 1.24 6.69
CA ASP A 54 -0.51 0.35 7.81
C ASP A 54 0.52 0.44 8.93
N GLY A 55 1.81 0.47 8.58
CA GLY A 55 2.90 0.70 9.52
C GLY A 55 2.75 2.03 10.26
N PHE A 56 2.35 3.11 9.58
CA PHE A 56 2.09 4.40 10.23
C PHE A 56 0.89 4.35 11.18
N LYS A 57 -0.22 3.71 10.79
CA LYS A 57 -1.38 3.53 11.67
C LYS A 57 -0.98 2.81 12.97
N LEU A 58 -0.22 1.72 12.85
CA LEU A 58 0.22 0.94 13.99
C LEU A 58 1.18 1.74 14.88
N ALA A 59 2.18 2.39 14.28
CA ALA A 59 3.19 3.12 15.02
C ALA A 59 2.63 4.30 15.82
N LEU A 60 1.62 4.98 15.29
CA LEU A 60 0.98 6.15 15.91
C LEU A 60 -0.31 5.82 16.66
N GLY A 61 -0.86 4.60 16.54
CA GLY A 61 -2.14 4.25 17.14
C GLY A 61 -3.35 4.99 16.55
N VAL A 62 -3.30 5.34 15.26
CA VAL A 62 -4.32 6.17 14.59
C VAL A 62 -4.94 5.46 13.39
N LYS A 63 -6.02 6.05 12.84
CA LYS A 63 -6.69 5.61 11.60
C LYS A 63 -6.36 6.55 10.43
N CYS A 64 -6.69 6.14 9.20
CA CYS A 64 -6.34 6.87 7.97
C CYS A 64 -6.82 8.34 7.97
N ASN A 65 -8.00 8.61 8.53
CA ASN A 65 -8.59 9.95 8.62
C ASN A 65 -7.84 10.91 9.57
N TYR A 66 -6.90 10.40 10.37
CA TYR A 66 -6.02 11.26 11.18
C TYR A 66 -5.13 12.12 10.28
N CYS A 67 -4.59 11.56 9.20
CA CYS A 67 -3.72 12.28 8.26
C CYS A 67 -4.41 12.65 6.95
N HIS A 68 -5.34 11.84 6.45
CA HIS A 68 -5.97 12.05 5.16
C HIS A 68 -7.26 12.88 5.29
N ALA A 69 -7.45 13.82 4.38
CA ALA A 69 -8.64 14.66 4.34
C ALA A 69 -9.85 13.88 3.81
N PRO A 70 -11.08 14.22 4.25
CA PRO A 70 -12.29 13.73 3.58
C PRO A 70 -12.39 14.30 2.16
N ARG A 71 -13.06 13.59 1.25
CA ARG A 71 -13.35 14.14 -0.09
C ARG A 71 -14.42 15.23 0.00
N LYS A 72 -14.32 16.23 -0.87
CA LYS A 72 -15.30 17.33 -0.99
C LYS A 72 -16.68 16.87 -1.44
N ASP A 73 -16.74 15.88 -2.32
CA ASP A 73 -17.97 15.32 -2.88
C ASP A 73 -18.63 14.27 -1.97
N ASN A 74 -17.84 13.58 -1.13
CA ASN A 74 -18.33 12.60 -0.20
C ASN A 74 -17.47 12.56 1.08
N PRO A 75 -17.90 13.25 2.16
CA PRO A 75 -17.14 13.32 3.40
C PRO A 75 -16.96 11.97 4.11
N LYS A 76 -17.72 10.92 3.75
CA LYS A 76 -17.53 9.56 4.28
C LYS A 76 -16.36 8.82 3.64
N LYS A 77 -15.80 9.35 2.54
CA LYS A 77 -14.64 8.79 1.84
C LYS A 77 -13.44 9.73 2.00
N LEU A 78 -12.23 9.17 1.96
CA LEU A 78 -10.99 9.92 2.07
C LEU A 78 -10.44 10.30 0.70
N ASP A 79 -9.87 11.51 0.63
CA ASP A 79 -9.00 11.95 -0.44
C ASP A 79 -7.56 11.70 -0.01
N PHE A 80 -7.01 10.56 -0.44
CA PHE A 80 -5.64 10.18 -0.08
C PHE A 80 -4.58 11.10 -0.68
N ALA A 81 -4.90 11.81 -1.77
CA ALA A 81 -3.98 12.70 -2.47
C ALA A 81 -3.99 14.13 -1.89
N SER A 82 -5.12 14.58 -1.35
CA SER A 82 -5.29 15.92 -0.77
C SER A 82 -4.31 16.23 0.36
N ASP A 83 -3.88 17.49 0.41
CA ASP A 83 -3.03 18.08 1.45
C ASP A 83 -3.83 18.99 2.40
N GLU A 84 -5.17 19.00 2.31
CA GLU A 84 -6.04 19.87 3.12
C GLU A 84 -5.97 19.57 4.62
N ASN A 85 -5.63 18.34 5.00
CA ASN A 85 -5.33 18.01 6.39
C ASN A 85 -3.82 18.25 6.65
N PRO A 86 -3.45 19.24 7.49
CA PRO A 86 -2.06 19.61 7.72
C PRO A 86 -1.22 18.49 8.38
N LYS A 87 -1.86 17.52 9.06
CA LYS A 87 -1.16 16.37 9.66
C LYS A 87 -0.43 15.52 8.62
N LYS A 88 -0.87 15.53 7.36
CA LYS A 88 -0.17 14.85 6.26
C LYS A 88 1.21 15.44 5.99
N GLU A 89 1.34 16.77 6.05
CA GLU A 89 2.63 17.43 5.86
C GLU A 89 3.54 17.22 7.07
N VAL A 90 2.98 17.21 8.29
CA VAL A 90 3.72 16.80 9.49
C VAL A 90 4.28 15.38 9.34
N ALA A 91 3.47 14.43 8.88
CA ALA A 91 3.92 13.06 8.63
C ALA A 91 5.07 13.00 7.60
N ARG A 92 4.99 13.77 6.50
CA ARG A 92 6.08 13.88 5.53
C ARG A 92 7.37 14.44 6.14
N ASN A 93 7.27 15.45 6.98
CA ASN A 93 8.41 16.00 7.70
C ASN A 93 9.05 14.96 8.63
N MET A 94 8.23 14.18 9.35
CA MET A 94 8.70 13.08 10.19
C MET A 94 9.36 11.97 9.39
N MET A 95 8.86 11.63 8.20
CA MET A 95 9.51 10.68 7.30
C MET A 95 10.90 11.18 6.86
N ARG A 96 10.99 12.46 6.47
CA ARG A 96 12.29 13.07 6.10
C ARG A 96 13.28 13.06 7.26
N MET A 97 12.82 13.41 8.46
CA MET A 97 13.62 13.35 9.67
C MET A 97 14.11 11.92 9.95
N THR A 98 13.21 10.94 9.94
CA THR A 98 13.54 9.53 10.19
C THR A 98 14.58 9.01 9.19
N ASN A 99 14.39 9.30 7.89
CA ASN A 99 15.35 8.94 6.85
C ASN A 99 16.72 9.58 7.09
N LYS A 100 16.75 10.86 7.50
CA LYS A 100 17.99 11.58 7.82
C LYS A 100 18.70 10.98 9.04
N VAL A 101 17.96 10.70 10.11
CA VAL A 101 18.49 10.10 11.34
C VAL A 101 19.04 8.71 11.06
N ASN A 102 18.30 7.88 10.33
CA ASN A 102 18.74 6.54 9.96
C ASN A 102 20.00 6.57 9.11
N LYS A 103 20.03 7.41 8.06
CA LYS A 103 21.21 7.58 7.22
C LYS A 103 22.43 8.06 8.01
N LYS A 104 22.24 8.96 8.98
CA LYS A 104 23.34 9.56 9.73
C LYS A 104 23.87 8.66 10.85
N TYR A 105 22.98 7.99 11.58
CA TYR A 105 23.31 7.35 12.85
C TYR A 105 22.98 5.86 12.93
N PHE A 106 22.11 5.34 12.08
CA PHE A 106 21.68 3.93 12.10
C PHE A 106 21.97 3.23 10.76
N HIS A 107 23.10 3.54 10.12
CA HIS A 107 23.44 3.01 8.80
C HIS A 107 24.34 1.77 8.84
N GLU A 108 24.88 1.44 10.01
CA GLU A 108 25.76 0.28 10.21
C GLU A 108 24.95 -0.99 10.51
N LYS A 109 25.47 -2.11 10.03
CA LYS A 109 24.93 -3.45 10.31
C LYS A 109 25.57 -4.01 11.56
N ASP A 110 24.82 -4.79 12.32
CA ASP A 110 25.37 -5.57 13.44
C ASP A 110 26.30 -6.69 12.97
N LYS A 111 26.84 -7.47 13.92
CA LYS A 111 27.80 -8.56 13.65
C LYS A 111 27.18 -9.66 12.79
N GLU A 112 25.86 -9.78 12.82
CA GLU A 112 25.05 -10.73 12.07
C GLU A 112 24.65 -10.16 10.68
N GLY A 113 25.07 -8.95 10.34
CA GLY A 113 24.81 -8.31 9.06
C GLY A 113 23.41 -7.68 8.95
N LYS A 114 22.68 -7.54 10.07
CA LYS A 114 21.34 -6.94 10.11
C LYS A 114 21.42 -5.43 10.34
N LEU A 115 20.66 -4.69 9.55
CA LEU A 115 20.50 -3.24 9.68
C LEU A 115 19.32 -2.95 10.61
N THR A 116 19.57 -2.25 11.72
CA THR A 116 18.53 -1.86 12.68
C THR A 116 18.30 -0.36 12.62
N ASN A 117 17.25 0.05 11.92
CA ASN A 117 16.85 1.45 11.81
C ASN A 117 15.79 1.83 12.84
N ILE A 118 15.78 3.10 13.23
CA ILE A 118 14.63 3.66 13.96
C ILE A 118 13.45 3.81 12.99
N SER A 119 12.26 3.76 13.56
CA SER A 119 11.01 3.98 12.83
C SER A 119 10.09 4.90 13.63
N CYS A 120 8.92 5.22 13.07
CA CYS A 120 7.88 5.96 13.78
C CYS A 120 7.56 5.30 15.13
N ALA A 121 7.53 3.96 15.18
CA ALA A 121 7.21 3.18 16.38
C ALA A 121 8.26 3.34 17.48
N SER A 122 9.53 3.61 17.13
CA SER A 122 10.60 3.80 18.11
C SER A 122 10.34 4.98 19.05
N CYS A 123 9.65 6.02 18.59
CA CYS A 123 9.32 7.20 19.40
C CYS A 123 7.84 7.25 19.80
N HIS A 124 6.93 6.98 18.85
CA HIS A 124 5.49 7.08 19.09
C HIS A 124 4.95 5.93 19.94
N ASN A 125 5.51 4.73 19.79
CA ASN A 125 5.13 3.54 20.55
C ASN A 125 3.60 3.32 20.64
N GLY A 126 2.91 3.44 19.51
CA GLY A 126 1.45 3.26 19.42
C GLY A 126 0.63 4.45 19.90
N LYS A 127 1.23 5.63 20.07
CA LYS A 127 0.56 6.87 20.50
C LYS A 127 0.68 7.97 19.46
N GLU A 128 -0.37 8.79 19.35
CA GLU A 128 -0.41 9.87 18.35
C GLU A 128 0.71 10.89 18.58
N GLU A 129 1.07 11.11 19.84
CA GLU A 129 2.17 11.97 20.28
C GLU A 129 3.18 11.15 21.11
N PRO A 130 4.49 11.29 20.83
CA PRO A 130 5.53 10.66 21.65
C PRO A 130 5.50 11.17 23.09
N VAL A 131 5.74 10.28 24.05
CA VAL A 131 5.92 10.68 25.45
C VAL A 131 7.29 11.29 25.61
N THR A 132 7.34 12.51 26.15
CA THR A 132 8.59 13.21 26.45
C THR A 132 8.78 13.34 27.96
N ILE A 133 10.04 13.38 28.38
CA ILE A 133 10.41 13.82 29.73
C ILE A 133 10.61 15.33 29.71
N LYS A 134 10.15 16.03 30.75
CA LYS A 134 10.53 17.43 30.95
C LYS A 134 11.99 17.46 31.38
N ILE A 135 12.80 18.19 30.61
CA ILE A 135 14.23 18.40 30.86
C ILE A 135 14.43 19.83 31.32
#